data_AF-A0A848XWD4-F1
#
_entry.id   AF-A0A848XWD4-F1
#
_cell.length_a   1.000
_cell.length_b   1.000
_cell.length_c   1.000
_cell.angle_alpha   90.00
_cell.angle_beta   90.00
_cell.angle_gamma   90.00
#
_symmetry.space_group_name_H-M   'P 1'
#
loop_
_entity.id
_entity.type
_entity.pdbx_description
1 polymer ?
#
loop_
_entity_poly.entity_id
_entity_poly.type
_entity_poly.pdbx_seq_one_letter_code
_entity_poly.pdbx_strand_id
1 'polypeptide(L)'
;MADSPSPTVLTDAEAPPIENLRIRFYGVQGSGSVFPALAEREAVQELSDYRLLRSVFDDLARHADEDGRLTCTLEEVLGGRPDKGTLLRYREAHRARDVRIYGGWTTSVHIETADGQDLVFDCGSGFRLCALALQKKWAGLTDRHLHLFGSHSHADHTEGFDQAAVCFDPRNTLHIYGNAQFLRALDSGLGIFSRHVAEDIRGLRTPIFYALMPTRFEATELRDAQTELTASTPYGRVHDISEPIEIGDTRVTPFEVYHSAPCFAYKVEHRGKVFVFCTDHELRRGDDPDDPRQQTSEAAEQRLRMHAQGAEVLYRDGQYLRAEYDGMKGIGTSAAVPRLDWGHSCIEDVEAMAVACGIRHTYIGHHDPNRPWTERNWIDEGLDRNNGSREPQVALSQAEMVIDL
;
A
#
# COMPACT_ATOMS: atom_id res chain seq x y z
N MET A 1 12.24 26.29 -1.98
CA MET A 1 11.12 25.82 -1.14
C MET A 1 10.14 25.19 -2.10
N ALA A 2 10.26 23.88 -2.30
CA ALA A 2 9.29 23.10 -3.05
C ALA A 2 8.45 22.39 -1.99
N ASP A 3 7.13 22.54 -2.05
CA ASP A 3 6.21 21.91 -1.11
C ASP A 3 6.42 20.39 -1.13
N SER A 4 6.66 19.82 0.05
CA SER A 4 6.67 18.38 0.25
C SER A 4 5.26 17.84 -0.05
N PRO A 5 5.10 16.78 -0.87
CA PRO A 5 3.80 16.18 -1.08
C PRO A 5 3.29 15.65 0.26
N SER A 6 2.31 16.34 0.83
CA SER A 6 1.63 15.91 2.05
C SER A 6 0.52 14.94 1.63
N PRO A 7 0.40 13.75 2.26
CA PRO A 7 -0.70 12.83 2.00
C PRO A 7 -2.03 13.57 2.11
N THR A 8 -2.78 13.65 1.02
CA THR A 8 -4.11 14.27 1.01
C THR A 8 -5.16 13.22 0.72
N VAL A 9 -6.21 13.16 1.54
CA VAL A 9 -7.40 12.33 1.28
C VAL A 9 -8.25 13.08 0.24
N LEU A 10 -7.89 12.96 -1.04
CA LEU A 10 -8.62 13.62 -2.13
C LEU A 10 -9.87 12.82 -2.51
N THR A 11 -11.02 13.51 -2.58
CA THR A 11 -12.22 13.01 -3.27
C THR A 11 -12.05 13.18 -4.78
N ASP A 12 -12.46 12.18 -5.58
CA ASP A 12 -12.18 12.13 -7.04
C ASP A 12 -12.70 13.32 -7.87
N ALA A 13 -13.57 14.18 -7.33
CA ALA A 13 -14.25 15.23 -8.08
C ALA A 13 -13.43 16.54 -8.24
N GLU A 14 -12.34 16.70 -7.48
CA GLU A 14 -11.53 17.94 -7.45
C GLU A 14 -10.02 17.68 -7.54
N ALA A 15 -9.60 16.46 -7.88
CA ALA A 15 -8.19 16.12 -7.91
C ALA A 15 -7.47 16.86 -9.06
N PRO A 16 -6.29 17.46 -8.81
CA PRO A 16 -5.53 18.16 -9.84
C PRO A 16 -5.09 17.19 -10.95
N PRO A 17 -4.78 17.69 -12.16
CA PRO A 17 -4.24 16.86 -13.23
C PRO A 17 -2.97 16.14 -12.78
N ILE A 18 -2.75 14.94 -13.29
CA ILE A 18 -1.59 14.11 -12.96
C ILE A 18 -0.43 14.57 -13.84
N GLU A 19 0.62 15.14 -13.24
CA GLU A 19 1.81 15.61 -13.95
C GLU A 19 2.77 14.46 -14.30
N ASN A 20 2.92 13.49 -13.39
CA ASN A 20 3.74 12.29 -13.59
C ASN A 20 3.02 11.01 -13.12
N LEU A 21 3.17 10.62 -11.85
CA LEU A 21 2.49 9.46 -11.26
C LEU A 21 1.59 9.92 -10.11
N ARG A 22 0.37 9.39 -10.05
CA ARG A 22 -0.49 9.44 -8.87
C ARG A 22 -0.59 8.05 -8.27
N ILE A 23 -0.05 7.88 -7.07
CA ILE A 23 0.01 6.61 -6.35
C ILE A 23 -1.02 6.65 -5.23
N ARG A 24 -1.95 5.70 -5.22
CA ARG A 24 -2.99 5.57 -4.20
C ARG A 24 -2.91 4.22 -3.50
N PHE A 25 -2.87 4.25 -2.17
CA PHE A 25 -2.80 3.06 -1.33
C PHE A 25 -4.20 2.64 -0.90
N TYR A 26 -4.78 1.65 -1.57
CA TYR A 26 -6.10 1.12 -1.21
C TYR A 26 -6.02 0.09 -0.07
N GLY A 27 -4.87 -0.56 0.09
CA GLY A 27 -4.60 -1.45 1.21
C GLY A 27 -3.13 -1.47 1.59
N VAL A 28 -2.89 -1.42 2.90
CA VAL A 28 -1.55 -1.35 3.53
C VAL A 28 -1.42 -2.33 4.71
N GLN A 29 -2.45 -3.16 4.91
CA GLN A 29 -2.52 -4.13 6.00
C GLN A 29 -1.88 -5.45 5.54
N GLY A 30 -1.03 -6.05 6.38
CA GLY A 30 -0.45 -7.36 6.10
C GLY A 30 -1.29 -8.51 6.62
N SER A 31 -1.07 -9.70 6.05
CA SER A 31 -1.57 -11.04 6.44
C SER A 31 -3.09 -11.26 6.39
N GLY A 32 -3.91 -10.24 6.62
CA GLY A 32 -5.36 -10.35 6.62
C GLY A 32 -6.05 -9.05 6.98
N SER A 33 -7.32 -8.93 6.60
CA SER A 33 -8.08 -7.71 6.84
C SER A 33 -8.38 -7.51 8.33
N VAL A 34 -7.89 -6.43 8.93
CA VAL A 34 -8.13 -6.09 10.34
C VAL A 34 -8.51 -4.63 10.49
N PHE A 35 -9.72 -4.38 10.97
CA PHE A 35 -10.23 -3.05 11.27
C PHE A 35 -10.15 -2.79 12.78
N PRO A 36 -9.94 -1.52 13.20
CA PRO A 36 -9.84 -1.18 14.61
C PRO A 36 -11.11 -1.60 15.36
N ALA A 37 -10.92 -2.18 16.54
CA ALA A 37 -12.01 -2.57 17.41
C ALA A 37 -12.82 -1.35 17.86
N LEU A 38 -14.06 -1.56 18.33
CA LEU A 38 -14.91 -0.47 18.83
C LEU A 38 -14.19 0.38 19.89
N ALA A 39 -13.58 -0.26 20.88
CA ALA A 39 -12.86 0.42 21.96
C ALA A 39 -11.68 1.26 21.45
N GLU A 40 -11.00 0.80 20.39
CA GLU A 40 -9.91 1.55 19.79
C GLU A 40 -10.42 2.78 19.02
N ARG A 41 -11.53 2.63 18.28
CA ARG A 41 -12.20 3.77 17.62
C ARG A 41 -12.71 4.80 18.64
N GLU A 42 -13.26 4.36 19.75
CA GLU A 42 -13.73 5.22 20.84
C GLU A 42 -12.56 5.98 21.47
N ALA A 43 -11.45 5.31 21.79
CA ALA A 43 -10.25 5.96 22.36
C ALA A 43 -9.65 7.00 21.42
N VAL A 44 -9.61 6.71 20.12
CA VAL A 44 -9.12 7.63 19.09
C VAL A 44 -10.06 8.82 18.92
N GLN A 45 -11.39 8.60 18.95
CA GLN A 45 -12.38 9.66 18.91
C GLN A 45 -12.27 10.57 20.14
N GLU A 46 -12.14 10.00 21.34
CA GLU A 46 -11.96 10.75 22.58
C GLU A 46 -10.70 11.63 22.53
N LEU A 47 -9.58 11.10 22.05
CA LEU A 47 -8.35 11.86 21.90
C LEU A 47 -8.49 13.00 20.87
N SER A 48 -9.19 12.75 19.76
CA SER A 48 -9.50 13.76 18.74
C SER A 48 -10.37 14.87 19.31
N ASP A 49 -11.42 14.52 20.05
CA ASP A 49 -12.34 15.48 20.67
C ASP A 49 -11.64 16.31 21.73
N TYR A 50 -10.83 15.69 22.59
CA TYR A 50 -10.00 16.41 23.56
C TYR A 50 -9.08 17.44 22.87
N ARG A 51 -8.36 17.02 21.82
CA ARG A 51 -7.43 17.90 21.08
C ARG A 51 -8.17 19.06 20.40
N LEU A 52 -9.32 18.79 19.78
CA LEU A 52 -10.16 19.82 19.17
C LEU A 52 -10.67 20.80 20.22
N LEU A 53 -11.28 20.31 21.30
CA LEU A 53 -11.80 21.16 22.38
C LEU A 53 -10.71 22.07 22.95
N ARG A 54 -9.51 21.52 23.21
CA ARG A 54 -8.37 22.33 23.67
C ARG A 54 -8.02 23.43 22.67
N SER A 55 -7.91 23.11 21.38
CA SER A 55 -7.61 24.09 20.32
C SER A 55 -8.69 25.18 20.23
N VAL A 56 -9.96 24.81 20.37
CA VAL A 56 -11.09 25.75 20.38
C VAL A 56 -11.03 26.69 21.59
N PHE A 57 -10.75 26.17 22.79
CA PHE A 57 -10.64 27.00 23.98
C PHE A 57 -9.38 27.88 23.98
N ASP A 58 -8.26 27.39 23.44
CA ASP A 58 -7.05 28.19 23.23
C ASP A 58 -7.32 29.35 22.27
N ASP A 59 -8.13 29.14 21.24
CA ASP A 59 -8.52 30.19 20.32
C ASP A 59 -9.46 31.21 20.97
N LEU A 60 -10.50 30.76 21.66
CA LEU A 60 -11.39 31.64 22.43
C LEU A 60 -10.61 32.50 23.45
N ALA A 61 -9.60 31.93 24.10
CA ALA A 61 -8.76 32.66 25.05
C ALA A 61 -7.96 33.80 24.39
N ARG A 62 -7.59 33.70 23.10
CA ARG A 62 -6.93 34.80 22.36
C ARG A 62 -7.85 35.98 22.10
N HIS A 63 -9.16 35.74 22.12
CA HIS A 63 -10.19 36.75 21.92
C HIS A 63 -10.74 37.31 23.24
N ALA A 64 -10.29 36.81 24.39
CA ALA A 64 -10.74 37.23 25.71
C ALA A 64 -9.86 38.33 26.33
N ASP A 65 -10.45 39.17 27.17
CA ASP A 65 -9.73 40.11 28.03
C ASP A 65 -9.14 39.44 29.29
N GLU A 66 -8.49 40.24 30.15
CA GLU A 66 -7.87 39.75 31.40
C GLU A 66 -8.87 39.13 32.39
N ASP A 67 -10.16 39.47 32.28
CA ASP A 67 -11.25 38.92 33.09
C ASP A 67 -11.90 37.68 32.42
N GLY A 68 -11.41 37.26 31.25
CA GLY A 68 -11.94 36.11 30.49
C GLY A 68 -13.21 36.43 29.68
N ARG A 69 -13.55 37.70 29.45
CA ARG A 69 -14.67 38.09 28.60
C ARG A 69 -14.22 38.24 27.15
N LEU A 70 -14.98 37.64 26.22
CA LEU A 70 -14.74 37.85 24.79
C LEU A 70 -14.86 39.33 24.44
N THR A 71 -13.84 39.84 23.76
CA THR A 71 -13.74 41.24 23.29
C THR A 71 -14.31 41.43 21.89
N CYS A 72 -14.71 40.33 21.25
CA CYS A 72 -15.35 40.27 19.94
C CYS A 72 -16.63 39.43 19.98
N THR A 73 -17.37 39.47 18.88
CA THR A 73 -18.54 38.62 18.65
C THR A 73 -18.13 37.17 18.37
N LEU A 74 -19.07 36.24 18.56
CA LEU A 74 -18.86 34.84 18.20
C LEU A 74 -18.62 34.68 16.71
N GLU A 75 -19.32 35.47 15.88
CA GLU A 75 -19.16 35.45 14.43
C GLU A 75 -17.76 35.88 13.99
N GLU A 76 -17.12 36.80 14.72
CA GLU A 76 -15.72 37.19 14.47
C GLU A 76 -14.74 36.09 14.84
N VAL A 77 -14.97 35.33 15.92
CA VAL A 77 -14.15 34.15 16.25
C VAL A 77 -14.31 33.05 15.20
N LEU A 78 -15.56 32.73 14.84
CA LEU A 78 -15.87 31.64 13.91
C LEU A 78 -15.57 31.99 12.44
N GLY A 79 -15.38 33.27 12.11
CA GLY A 79 -15.27 33.76 10.74
C GLY A 79 -16.59 33.74 9.96
N GLY A 80 -17.73 33.77 10.65
CA GLY A 80 -19.07 33.75 10.06
C GLY A 80 -20.18 33.37 11.05
N ARG A 81 -21.42 33.30 10.57
CA ARG A 81 -22.57 32.87 11.39
C ARG A 81 -22.40 31.42 11.84
N PRO A 82 -22.86 31.02 13.03
CA PRO A 82 -22.72 29.67 13.58
C PRO A 82 -23.68 28.67 12.91
N ASP A 83 -23.63 28.58 11.59
CA ASP A 83 -24.27 27.54 10.81
C ASP A 83 -23.34 26.34 10.60
N LYS A 84 -23.89 25.25 10.07
CA LYS A 84 -23.15 24.02 9.82
C LYS A 84 -21.90 24.24 8.97
N GLY A 85 -21.96 25.09 7.95
CA GLY A 85 -20.84 25.32 7.03
C GLY A 85 -19.68 26.02 7.71
N THR A 86 -19.97 27.08 8.48
CA THR A 86 -18.97 27.80 9.27
C THR A 86 -18.36 26.91 10.34
N LEU A 87 -19.17 26.16 11.09
CA LEU A 87 -18.66 25.27 12.13
C LEU A 87 -17.79 24.15 11.58
N LEU A 88 -18.08 23.62 10.39
CA LEU A 88 -17.22 22.62 9.73
C LEU A 88 -15.88 23.22 9.31
N ARG A 89 -15.86 24.45 8.74
CA ARG A 89 -14.62 25.14 8.40
C ARG A 89 -13.79 25.49 9.63
N TYR A 90 -14.44 25.98 10.68
CA TYR A 90 -13.79 26.28 11.96
C TYR A 90 -13.22 25.00 12.58
N ARG A 91 -14.00 23.92 12.65
CA ARG A 91 -13.50 22.62 13.09
C ARG A 91 -12.25 22.20 12.33
N GLU A 92 -12.25 22.35 11.01
CA GLU A 92 -11.11 21.99 10.17
C GLU A 92 -9.86 22.82 10.47
N ALA A 93 -10.02 24.15 10.63
CA ALA A 93 -8.92 25.05 10.99
C ALA A 93 -8.31 24.76 12.37
N HIS A 94 -9.10 24.22 13.30
CA HIS A 94 -8.69 23.92 14.68
C HIS A 94 -8.39 22.45 14.94
N ARG A 95 -8.60 21.58 13.95
CA ARG A 95 -8.32 20.16 14.07
C ARG A 95 -6.81 19.98 14.24
N ALA A 96 -6.39 19.29 15.31
CA ALA A 96 -5.02 18.79 15.36
C ALA A 96 -4.80 17.84 14.16
N ARG A 97 -3.56 17.72 13.65
CA ARG A 97 -3.19 16.82 12.54
C ARG A 97 -4.02 15.54 12.59
N ASP A 98 -4.54 15.14 11.42
CA ASP A 98 -5.43 14.01 11.23
C ASP A 98 -5.08 12.84 12.13
N VAL A 99 -6.10 12.24 12.73
CA VAL A 99 -5.99 10.88 13.24
C VAL A 99 -5.47 10.03 12.08
N ARG A 100 -4.28 9.46 12.22
CA ARG A 100 -3.68 8.62 11.18
C ARG A 100 -4.55 7.36 11.03
N ILE A 101 -5.01 7.11 9.80
CA ILE A 101 -5.87 5.96 9.48
C ILE A 101 -5.05 4.97 8.68
N TYR A 102 -4.65 3.86 9.30
CA TYR A 102 -3.95 2.78 8.59
C TYR A 102 -4.91 1.85 7.84
N GLY A 103 -6.22 2.00 8.08
CA GLY A 103 -7.26 1.14 7.52
C GLY A 103 -7.12 -0.32 7.96
N GLY A 104 -7.80 -1.20 7.23
CA GLY A 104 -7.78 -2.64 7.49
C GLY A 104 -7.77 -3.49 6.22
N TRP A 105 -7.58 -2.87 5.06
CA TRP A 105 -7.56 -3.57 3.79
C TRP A 105 -6.16 -4.04 3.45
N THR A 106 -6.07 -5.29 2.99
CA THR A 106 -4.81 -5.92 2.59
C THR A 106 -4.29 -5.39 1.27
N THR A 107 -2.97 -5.57 1.08
CA THR A 107 -2.13 -4.89 0.10
C THR A 107 -2.78 -4.71 -1.28
N SER A 108 -2.93 -3.45 -1.67
CA SER A 108 -3.26 -3.06 -3.04
C SER A 108 -2.89 -1.59 -3.27
N VAL A 109 -2.00 -1.35 -4.23
CA VAL A 109 -1.53 -0.02 -4.60
C VAL A 109 -1.85 0.24 -6.06
N HIS A 110 -2.52 1.35 -6.33
CA HIS A 110 -2.89 1.79 -7.67
C HIS A 110 -2.01 2.96 -8.09
N ILE A 111 -1.49 2.92 -9.31
CA ILE A 111 -0.77 4.01 -9.94
C ILE A 111 -1.54 4.43 -11.19
N GLU A 112 -1.85 5.71 -11.26
CA GLU A 112 -2.30 6.36 -12.48
C GLU A 112 -1.17 7.20 -13.05
N THR A 113 -0.86 7.00 -14.33
CA THR A 113 0.22 7.70 -15.04
C THR A 113 -0.33 8.93 -15.77
N ALA A 114 0.52 9.91 -16.04
CA ALA A 114 0.14 11.13 -16.75
C ALA A 114 -0.30 10.89 -18.21
N ASP A 115 0.09 9.75 -18.81
CA ASP A 115 -0.41 9.28 -20.12
C ASP A 115 -1.64 8.36 -20.01
N GLY A 116 -2.27 8.29 -18.83
CA GLY A 116 -3.59 7.70 -18.62
C GLY A 116 -3.61 6.18 -18.43
N GLN A 117 -2.48 5.56 -18.08
CA GLN A 117 -2.40 4.14 -17.78
C GLN A 117 -2.78 3.87 -16.32
N ASP A 118 -3.47 2.75 -16.09
CA ASP A 118 -3.85 2.26 -14.76
C ASP A 118 -3.05 0.99 -14.43
N LEU A 119 -2.18 1.09 -13.43
CA LEU A 119 -1.35 -0.01 -12.94
C LEU A 119 -1.74 -0.34 -11.50
N VAL A 120 -1.88 -1.61 -11.16
CA VAL A 120 -2.15 -2.07 -9.79
C VAL A 120 -1.09 -3.06 -9.37
N PHE A 121 -0.57 -2.89 -8.16
CA PHE A 121 0.36 -3.79 -7.51
C PHE A 121 -0.37 -4.51 -6.38
N ASP A 122 -0.48 -5.82 -6.53
CA ASP A 122 -1.27 -6.77 -5.75
C ASP A 122 -2.78 -6.54 -5.72
N CYS A 123 -3.50 -7.65 -5.53
CA CYS A 123 -4.95 -7.70 -5.48
C CYS A 123 -5.47 -8.29 -4.16
N GLY A 124 -4.88 -7.85 -3.05
CA GLY A 124 -5.46 -8.03 -1.72
C GLY A 124 -6.86 -7.42 -1.62
N SER A 125 -7.52 -7.56 -0.48
CA SER A 125 -8.87 -7.06 -0.24
C SER A 125 -9.06 -5.56 -0.56
N GLY A 126 -8.00 -4.74 -0.45
CA GLY A 126 -8.01 -3.33 -0.86
C GLY A 126 -8.30 -3.13 -2.35
N PHE A 127 -8.01 -4.11 -3.19
CA PHE A 127 -8.27 -4.07 -4.63
C PHE A 127 -9.76 -3.93 -4.95
N ARG A 128 -10.65 -4.34 -4.04
CA ARG A 128 -12.10 -4.14 -4.23
C ARG A 128 -12.46 -2.66 -4.24
N LEU A 129 -11.83 -1.86 -3.38
CA LEU A 129 -12.01 -0.41 -3.37
C LEU A 129 -11.39 0.23 -4.62
N CYS A 130 -10.18 -0.21 -4.98
CA CYS A 130 -9.54 0.20 -6.23
C CYS A 130 -10.44 -0.06 -7.44
N ALA A 131 -11.03 -1.26 -7.54
CA ALA A 131 -11.88 -1.66 -8.63
C ALA A 131 -13.17 -0.82 -8.73
N LEU A 132 -13.76 -0.42 -7.60
CA LEU A 132 -14.91 0.48 -7.58
C LEU A 132 -14.54 1.88 -8.06
N ALA A 133 -13.40 2.41 -7.63
CA ALA A 133 -12.89 3.70 -8.08
C ALA A 133 -12.59 3.69 -9.59
N LEU A 134 -11.96 2.63 -10.09
CA LEU A 134 -11.69 2.44 -11.52
C LEU A 134 -12.98 2.36 -12.34
N GLN A 135 -13.99 1.62 -11.88
CA GLN A 135 -15.29 1.55 -12.57
C GLN A 135 -15.96 2.93 -12.69
N LYS A 136 -15.88 3.73 -11.62
CA LYS A 136 -16.38 5.11 -11.62
C LYS A 136 -15.59 5.98 -12.60
N LYS A 137 -14.26 5.92 -12.56
CA LYS A 137 -13.35 6.64 -13.47
C LYS A 137 -13.64 6.29 -14.94
N TRP A 138 -13.81 5.01 -15.24
CA TRP A 138 -14.00 4.52 -16.60
C TRP A 138 -15.44 4.57 -17.11
N ALA A 139 -16.40 5.11 -16.35
CA ALA A 139 -17.84 5.01 -16.64
C ALA A 139 -18.21 5.33 -18.11
N GLY A 140 -17.54 6.33 -18.73
CA GLY A 140 -17.75 6.73 -20.13
C GLY A 140 -16.87 6.03 -21.18
N LEU A 141 -15.91 5.20 -20.79
CA LEU A 141 -14.98 4.53 -21.69
C LEU A 141 -15.55 3.20 -22.22
N THR A 142 -15.30 2.90 -23.49
CA THR A 142 -15.75 1.68 -24.17
C THR A 142 -14.69 0.59 -24.25
N ASP A 143 -13.42 0.96 -24.13
CA ASP A 143 -12.27 0.05 -24.06
C ASP A 143 -11.41 0.48 -22.87
N ARG A 144 -11.15 -0.45 -21.96
CA ARG A 144 -10.63 -0.17 -20.62
C ARG A 144 -9.56 -1.19 -20.28
N HIS A 145 -8.38 -0.72 -19.92
CA HIS A 145 -7.23 -1.56 -19.62
C HIS A 145 -6.76 -1.38 -18.20
N LEU A 146 -6.43 -2.49 -17.54
CA LEU A 146 -5.77 -2.52 -16.24
C LEU A 146 -4.54 -3.41 -16.32
N HIS A 147 -3.41 -2.93 -15.85
CA HIS A 147 -2.19 -3.72 -15.71
C HIS A 147 -2.00 -4.10 -14.24
N LEU A 148 -2.19 -5.37 -13.90
CA LEU A 148 -2.10 -5.89 -12.54
C LEU A 148 -0.81 -6.69 -12.39
N PHE A 149 0.03 -6.29 -11.44
CA PHE A 149 1.31 -6.90 -11.11
C PHE A 149 1.21 -7.58 -9.75
N GLY A 150 1.41 -8.90 -9.71
CA GLY A 150 1.36 -9.71 -8.50
C GLY A 150 2.75 -10.01 -7.94
N SER A 151 2.99 -9.59 -6.70
CA SER A 151 4.22 -9.87 -5.96
C SER A 151 4.38 -11.37 -5.68
N HIS A 152 3.41 -11.99 -5.02
CA HIS A 152 3.42 -13.41 -4.66
C HIS A 152 2.03 -13.94 -4.28
N SER A 153 1.91 -15.27 -4.15
CA SER A 153 0.62 -15.97 -4.13
C SER A 153 -0.14 -16.02 -2.79
N HIS A 154 0.28 -15.29 -1.76
CA HIS A 154 -0.44 -15.33 -0.49
C HIS A 154 -1.83 -14.70 -0.58
N ALA A 155 -2.69 -15.07 0.37
CA ALA A 155 -4.12 -14.73 0.32
C ALA A 155 -4.34 -13.22 0.41
N ASP A 156 -3.64 -12.54 1.29
CA ASP A 156 -3.67 -11.09 1.48
C ASP A 156 -3.17 -10.28 0.27
N HIS A 157 -2.61 -10.93 -0.76
CA HIS A 157 -2.24 -10.32 -2.04
C HIS A 157 -3.16 -10.71 -3.20
N THR A 158 -4.14 -11.61 -2.96
CA THR A 158 -5.00 -12.19 -4.00
C THR A 158 -6.50 -12.20 -3.68
N GLU A 159 -6.86 -12.09 -2.39
CA GLU A 159 -8.22 -12.32 -1.89
C GLU A 159 -9.25 -11.28 -2.37
N GLY A 160 -8.81 -10.10 -2.81
CA GLY A 160 -9.72 -9.07 -3.32
C GLY A 160 -10.15 -9.27 -4.76
N PHE A 161 -9.50 -10.18 -5.49
CA PHE A 161 -9.69 -10.33 -6.94
C PHE A 161 -11.07 -10.86 -7.34
N ASP A 162 -11.59 -11.84 -6.61
CA ASP A 162 -12.81 -12.58 -7.00
C ASP A 162 -14.08 -11.74 -7.00
N GLN A 163 -14.14 -10.67 -6.19
CA GLN A 163 -15.26 -9.74 -6.06
C GLN A 163 -14.94 -8.31 -6.52
N ALA A 164 -13.83 -8.14 -7.23
CA ALA A 164 -13.46 -6.84 -7.78
C ALA A 164 -14.40 -6.45 -8.93
N ALA A 165 -15.03 -5.29 -8.85
CA ALA A 165 -16.02 -4.82 -9.83
C ALA A 165 -15.48 -4.75 -11.28
N VAL A 166 -14.16 -4.63 -11.45
CA VAL A 166 -13.50 -4.62 -12.76
C VAL A 166 -13.49 -5.99 -13.45
N CYS A 167 -13.75 -7.07 -12.73
CA CYS A 167 -13.83 -8.44 -13.28
C CYS A 167 -15.20 -8.77 -13.90
N PHE A 168 -16.18 -7.88 -13.77
CA PHE A 168 -17.59 -8.12 -14.13
C PHE A 168 -18.11 -7.26 -15.29
N ASP A 169 -17.21 -6.62 -16.04
CA ASP A 169 -17.59 -5.80 -17.18
C ASP A 169 -16.83 -6.27 -18.44
N PRO A 170 -17.54 -6.67 -19.52
CA PRO A 170 -16.91 -7.16 -20.75
C PRO A 170 -16.14 -6.08 -21.52
N ARG A 171 -16.30 -4.80 -21.18
CA ARG A 171 -15.50 -3.70 -21.75
C ARG A 171 -14.08 -3.65 -21.19
N ASN A 172 -13.82 -4.37 -20.09
CA ASN A 172 -12.53 -4.37 -19.43
C ASN A 172 -11.62 -5.47 -19.98
N THR A 173 -10.35 -5.13 -20.13
CA THR A 173 -9.24 -6.06 -20.33
C THR A 173 -8.25 -5.91 -19.18
N LEU A 174 -8.03 -7.00 -18.45
CA LEU A 174 -7.06 -7.08 -17.35
C LEU A 174 -5.82 -7.84 -17.84
N HIS A 175 -4.69 -7.14 -17.92
CA HIS A 175 -3.36 -7.70 -18.17
C HIS A 175 -2.74 -8.06 -16.83
N ILE A 176 -2.50 -9.33 -16.57
CA ILE A 176 -2.07 -9.85 -15.27
C ILE A 176 -0.66 -10.41 -15.39
N TYR A 177 0.27 -9.85 -14.63
CA TYR A 177 1.68 -10.20 -14.59
C TYR A 177 2.02 -10.77 -13.21
N GLY A 178 2.69 -11.90 -13.15
CA GLY A 178 3.13 -12.50 -11.90
C GLY A 178 3.90 -13.80 -12.15
N ASN A 179 4.52 -14.35 -11.11
CA ASN A 179 5.11 -15.68 -11.23
C ASN A 179 4.02 -16.76 -11.41
N ALA A 180 4.45 -17.97 -11.75
CA ALA A 180 3.55 -19.11 -11.95
C ALA A 180 2.68 -19.43 -10.72
N GLN A 181 3.15 -19.18 -9.50
CA GLN A 181 2.37 -19.44 -8.28
C GLN A 181 1.26 -18.41 -8.11
N PHE A 182 1.54 -17.12 -8.35
CA PHE A 182 0.55 -16.04 -8.31
C PHE A 182 -0.58 -16.27 -9.33
N LEU A 183 -0.20 -16.54 -10.58
CA LEU A 183 -1.17 -16.81 -11.65
C LEU A 183 -2.04 -18.05 -11.33
N ARG A 184 -1.44 -19.08 -10.72
CA ARG A 184 -2.15 -20.28 -10.26
C ARG A 184 -3.07 -19.99 -9.08
N ALA A 185 -2.68 -19.14 -8.14
CA ALA A 185 -3.53 -18.76 -7.01
C ALA A 185 -4.82 -18.09 -7.49
N LEU A 186 -4.74 -17.22 -8.50
CA LEU A 186 -5.94 -16.63 -9.13
C LEU A 186 -6.74 -17.65 -9.95
N ASP A 187 -6.07 -18.49 -10.75
CA ASP A 187 -6.76 -19.39 -11.68
C ASP A 187 -7.37 -20.62 -11.00
N SER A 188 -6.76 -21.18 -9.97
CA SER A 188 -7.21 -22.45 -9.37
C SER A 188 -8.66 -22.42 -8.86
N GLY A 189 -9.05 -21.32 -8.23
CA GLY A 189 -10.42 -21.13 -7.70
C GLY A 189 -11.39 -20.50 -8.70
N LEU A 190 -10.89 -19.75 -9.69
CA LEU A 190 -11.72 -18.92 -10.57
C LEU A 190 -11.76 -19.43 -12.02
N GLY A 191 -10.72 -20.09 -12.51
CA GLY A 191 -10.58 -20.58 -13.88
C GLY A 191 -10.50 -19.46 -14.93
N ILE A 192 -10.08 -18.26 -14.56
CA ILE A 192 -10.09 -17.07 -15.42
C ILE A 192 -9.19 -17.19 -16.65
N PHE A 193 -8.13 -18.00 -16.58
CA PHE A 193 -7.21 -18.28 -17.68
C PHE A 193 -7.50 -19.65 -18.29
N SER A 194 -7.59 -20.69 -17.46
CA SER A 194 -7.77 -22.08 -17.93
C SER A 194 -9.18 -22.39 -18.41
N ARG A 195 -10.16 -21.54 -18.09
CA ARG A 195 -11.60 -21.78 -18.30
C ARG A 195 -12.07 -23.09 -17.66
N HIS A 196 -11.43 -23.47 -16.56
CA HIS A 196 -11.74 -24.68 -15.82
C HIS A 196 -11.57 -24.46 -14.31
N VAL A 197 -12.47 -25.05 -13.52
CA VAL A 197 -12.37 -25.14 -12.06
C VAL A 197 -12.75 -26.56 -11.69
N ALA A 198 -11.90 -27.25 -10.92
CA ALA A 198 -12.15 -28.63 -10.53
C ALA A 198 -13.40 -28.74 -9.64
N GLU A 199 -14.19 -29.80 -9.83
CA GLU A 199 -15.51 -29.94 -9.20
C GLU A 199 -15.45 -30.04 -7.67
N ASP A 200 -14.37 -30.62 -7.15
CA ASP A 200 -14.13 -30.80 -5.71
C ASP A 200 -13.76 -29.50 -4.99
N ILE A 201 -13.23 -28.50 -5.72
CA ILE A 201 -12.88 -27.18 -5.17
C ILE A 201 -13.85 -26.06 -5.57
N ARG A 202 -14.70 -26.29 -6.57
CA ARG A 202 -15.66 -25.31 -7.06
C ARG A 202 -16.63 -24.90 -5.95
N GLY A 203 -16.66 -23.61 -5.62
CA GLY A 203 -17.51 -23.08 -4.55
C GLY A 203 -16.91 -23.15 -3.14
N LEU A 204 -15.75 -23.79 -2.94
CA LEU A 204 -15.15 -23.91 -1.60
C LEU A 204 -14.64 -22.58 -1.04
N ARG A 205 -13.86 -21.83 -1.85
CA ARG A 205 -13.28 -20.54 -1.43
C ARG A 205 -14.15 -19.36 -1.82
N THR A 206 -14.83 -19.46 -2.96
CA THR A 206 -15.62 -18.39 -3.55
C THR A 206 -16.75 -18.97 -4.39
N PRO A 207 -17.94 -18.34 -4.42
CA PRO A 207 -19.03 -18.76 -5.29
C PRO A 207 -18.82 -18.36 -6.76
N ILE A 208 -17.76 -17.62 -7.07
CA ILE A 208 -17.51 -16.99 -8.37
C ILE A 208 -16.51 -17.83 -9.17
N PHE A 209 -16.69 -17.88 -10.49
CA PHE A 209 -15.79 -18.54 -11.44
C PHE A 209 -15.94 -17.88 -12.81
N TYR A 210 -15.07 -18.23 -13.75
CA TYR A 210 -14.87 -17.55 -15.04
C TYR A 210 -16.14 -17.32 -15.86
N ALA A 211 -17.16 -18.17 -15.73
CA ALA A 211 -18.41 -17.99 -16.47
C ALA A 211 -19.23 -16.79 -15.98
N LEU A 212 -18.99 -16.33 -14.75
CA LEU A 212 -19.60 -15.15 -14.15
C LEU A 212 -18.74 -13.89 -14.31
N MET A 213 -17.53 -14.02 -14.87
CA MET A 213 -16.54 -12.95 -14.99
C MET A 213 -16.31 -12.62 -16.48
N PRO A 214 -17.18 -11.79 -17.10
CA PRO A 214 -17.14 -11.51 -18.55
C PRO A 214 -15.96 -10.66 -19.02
N THR A 215 -15.18 -10.09 -18.08
CA THR A 215 -13.94 -9.38 -18.38
C THR A 215 -12.94 -10.26 -19.13
N ARG A 216 -12.16 -9.63 -20.03
CA ARG A 216 -11.06 -10.32 -20.71
C ARG A 216 -9.84 -10.33 -19.79
N PHE A 217 -9.29 -11.52 -19.53
CA PHE A 217 -8.09 -11.70 -18.72
C PHE A 217 -6.93 -12.19 -19.60
N GLU A 218 -5.78 -11.52 -19.53
CA GLU A 218 -4.55 -11.89 -20.23
C GLU A 218 -3.42 -12.12 -19.22
N ALA A 219 -3.00 -13.37 -19.03
CA ALA A 219 -1.89 -13.69 -18.14
C ALA A 219 -0.54 -13.58 -18.85
N THR A 220 0.48 -13.08 -18.15
CA THR A 220 1.88 -13.11 -18.53
C THR A 220 2.70 -13.62 -17.35
N GLU A 221 3.32 -14.78 -17.52
CA GLU A 221 4.20 -15.36 -16.50
C GLU A 221 5.54 -14.60 -16.49
N LEU A 222 5.87 -14.03 -15.33
CA LEU A 222 7.17 -13.43 -15.04
C LEU A 222 8.11 -14.49 -14.49
N ARG A 223 9.28 -14.63 -15.13
CA ARG A 223 10.34 -15.55 -14.70
C ARG A 223 11.68 -15.16 -15.29
N ASP A 224 12.76 -15.65 -14.69
CA ASP A 224 14.10 -15.57 -15.26
C ASP A 224 14.18 -16.47 -16.51
N ALA A 225 14.65 -15.94 -17.64
CA ALA A 225 14.88 -16.71 -18.87
C ALA A 225 15.83 -17.90 -18.70
N GLN A 226 16.70 -17.88 -17.69
CA GLN A 226 17.56 -19.01 -17.34
C GLN A 226 16.80 -20.18 -16.70
N THR A 227 15.55 -19.95 -16.27
CA THR A 227 14.70 -21.01 -15.71
C THR A 227 14.16 -21.88 -16.84
N GLU A 228 14.64 -23.14 -16.92
CA GLU A 228 14.15 -24.11 -17.90
C GLU A 228 12.63 -24.26 -17.86
N LEU A 229 12.00 -24.23 -19.04
CA LEU A 229 10.60 -24.62 -19.20
C LEU A 229 10.50 -26.14 -18.99
N THR A 230 10.18 -26.56 -17.76
CA THR A 230 9.91 -27.97 -17.49
C THR A 230 8.60 -28.44 -18.15
N ALA A 231 7.71 -27.53 -18.54
CA ALA A 231 6.50 -27.77 -19.33
C ALA A 231 6.06 -26.51 -20.10
N SER A 232 5.13 -26.63 -21.06
CA SER A 232 4.44 -25.47 -21.65
C SER A 232 3.74 -24.69 -20.53
N THR A 233 3.97 -23.38 -20.44
CA THR A 233 3.28 -22.58 -19.42
C THR A 233 1.77 -22.62 -19.71
N PRO A 234 0.91 -22.85 -18.69
CA PRO A 234 -0.54 -22.88 -18.90
C PRO A 234 -1.10 -21.49 -19.26
N TYR A 235 -0.27 -20.44 -19.19
CA TYR A 235 -0.66 -19.04 -19.33
C TYR A 235 -0.29 -18.40 -20.67
N GLY A 236 0.42 -19.13 -21.55
CA GLY A 236 0.64 -18.78 -22.96
C GLY A 236 1.61 -17.63 -23.25
N ARG A 237 1.73 -16.63 -22.37
CA ARG A 237 2.74 -15.56 -22.45
C ARG A 237 3.76 -15.68 -21.33
N VAL A 238 5.01 -15.43 -21.67
CA VAL A 238 6.14 -15.40 -20.76
C VAL A 238 6.87 -14.08 -21.00
N HIS A 239 7.29 -13.43 -19.92
CA HIS A 239 8.16 -12.26 -19.96
C HIS A 239 9.38 -12.51 -19.09
N ASP A 240 10.56 -12.22 -19.63
CA ASP A 240 11.82 -12.34 -18.90
C ASP A 240 11.97 -11.16 -17.94
N ILE A 241 12.17 -11.45 -16.66
CA ILE A 241 12.34 -10.42 -15.62
C ILE A 241 13.61 -9.58 -15.79
N SER A 242 14.57 -10.03 -16.61
CA SER A 242 15.75 -9.23 -16.96
C SER A 242 15.41 -8.01 -17.83
N GLU A 243 14.28 -8.06 -18.52
CA GLU A 243 13.80 -7.00 -19.40
C GLU A 243 12.62 -6.24 -18.76
N PRO A 244 12.56 -4.92 -18.94
CA PRO A 244 11.41 -4.14 -18.50
C PRO A 244 10.14 -4.46 -19.29
N ILE A 245 8.98 -4.26 -18.65
CA ILE A 245 7.66 -4.25 -19.29
C ILE A 245 7.32 -2.79 -19.63
N GLU A 246 7.05 -2.51 -20.90
CA GLU A 246 6.70 -1.17 -21.39
C GLU A 246 5.18 -1.02 -21.50
N ILE A 247 4.61 0.00 -20.83
CA ILE A 247 3.18 0.35 -20.84
C ILE A 247 3.06 1.86 -21.05
N GLY A 248 2.73 2.28 -22.27
CA GLY A 248 2.79 3.70 -22.63
C GLY A 248 4.21 4.25 -22.47
N ASP A 249 4.35 5.39 -21.79
CA ASP A 249 5.63 5.99 -21.41
C ASP A 249 6.24 5.38 -20.13
N THR A 250 5.60 4.35 -19.55
CA THR A 250 5.96 3.77 -18.25
C THR A 250 6.71 2.47 -18.40
N ARG A 251 7.83 2.38 -17.70
CA ARG A 251 8.65 1.17 -17.62
C ARG A 251 8.49 0.49 -16.26
N VAL A 252 8.11 -0.79 -16.27
CA VAL A 252 7.96 -1.61 -15.05
C VAL A 252 8.98 -2.75 -15.07
N THR A 253 9.96 -2.70 -14.18
CA THR A 253 11.00 -3.74 -14.06
C THR A 253 10.72 -4.61 -12.83
N PRO A 254 10.30 -5.88 -13.01
CA PRO A 254 10.21 -6.84 -11.91
C PRO A 254 11.60 -7.30 -11.47
N PHE A 255 11.78 -7.59 -10.19
CA PHE A 255 12.97 -8.25 -9.67
C PHE A 255 12.65 -9.05 -8.41
N GLU A 256 13.35 -10.16 -8.21
CA GLU A 256 13.09 -11.06 -7.09
C GLU A 256 13.55 -10.46 -5.76
N VAL A 257 12.75 -10.69 -4.73
CA VAL A 257 13.08 -10.39 -3.33
C VAL A 257 12.94 -11.67 -2.48
N TYR A 258 13.49 -11.64 -1.27
CA TYR A 258 13.50 -12.81 -0.39
C TYR A 258 12.24 -12.88 0.46
N HIS A 259 11.45 -13.94 0.27
CA HIS A 259 10.25 -14.31 1.03
C HIS A 259 10.12 -15.84 1.08
N SER A 260 9.26 -16.36 1.95
CA SER A 260 8.96 -17.80 2.09
C SER A 260 8.37 -18.44 0.82
N ALA A 261 7.78 -17.65 -0.07
CA ALA A 261 7.35 -18.03 -1.41
C ALA A 261 8.06 -17.15 -2.46
N PRO A 262 8.16 -17.58 -3.73
CA PRO A 262 8.68 -16.73 -4.80
C PRO A 262 7.96 -15.38 -4.83
N CYS A 263 8.72 -14.29 -4.69
CA CYS A 263 8.20 -12.95 -4.51
C CYS A 263 8.93 -11.94 -5.41
N PHE A 264 8.17 -11.04 -6.01
CA PHE A 264 8.69 -9.92 -6.79
C PHE A 264 8.45 -8.59 -6.11
N ALA A 265 9.44 -7.72 -6.24
CA ALA A 265 9.28 -6.28 -6.16
C ALA A 265 9.32 -5.67 -7.57
N TYR A 266 8.88 -4.43 -7.69
CA TYR A 266 8.74 -3.73 -8.96
C TYR A 266 9.34 -2.34 -8.88
N LYS A 267 10.19 -2.00 -9.85
CA LYS A 267 10.63 -0.63 -10.10
C LYS A 267 9.78 -0.05 -11.23
N VAL A 268 9.11 1.07 -10.95
CA VAL A 268 8.26 1.80 -11.90
C VAL A 268 8.93 3.11 -12.24
N GLU A 269 9.17 3.34 -13.53
CA GLU A 269 9.82 4.53 -14.04
C GLU A 269 8.91 5.23 -15.05
N HIS A 270 8.60 6.50 -14.79
CA HIS A 270 7.76 7.31 -15.68
C HIS A 270 8.35 8.72 -15.79
N ARG A 271 8.71 9.13 -17.01
CA ARG A 271 9.23 10.49 -17.31
C ARG A 271 10.28 11.00 -16.31
N GLY A 272 11.21 10.11 -15.92
CA GLY A 272 12.33 10.42 -15.03
C GLY A 272 12.05 10.29 -13.52
N LYS A 273 10.81 9.99 -13.11
CA LYS A 273 10.46 9.66 -11.72
C LYS A 273 10.48 8.16 -11.49
N VAL A 274 10.86 7.75 -10.29
CA VAL A 274 11.03 6.36 -9.88
C VAL A 274 10.21 6.07 -8.63
N PHE A 275 9.32 5.09 -8.73
CA PHE A 275 8.63 4.48 -7.60
C PHE A 275 9.07 3.01 -7.48
N VAL A 276 9.38 2.56 -6.26
CA VAL A 276 9.66 1.14 -5.99
C VAL A 276 8.58 0.57 -5.09
N PHE A 277 7.93 -0.49 -5.55
CA PHE A 277 7.00 -1.30 -4.77
C PHE A 277 7.71 -2.58 -4.34
N CYS A 278 7.92 -2.74 -3.04
CA CYS A 278 8.44 -3.97 -2.44
C CYS A 278 7.56 -4.29 -1.22
N THR A 279 6.56 -5.17 -1.35
CA THR A 279 5.82 -5.59 -0.14
C THR A 279 6.68 -6.56 0.67
N ASP A 280 6.38 -7.85 0.65
CA ASP A 280 6.98 -8.85 1.51
C ASP A 280 8.43 -9.09 1.11
N HIS A 281 9.33 -8.72 2.02
CA HIS A 281 10.74 -8.99 1.91
C HIS A 281 11.35 -9.16 3.30
N GLU A 282 12.25 -10.13 3.46
CA GLU A 282 13.04 -10.29 4.68
C GLU A 282 14.53 -10.10 4.39
N LEU A 283 15.15 -9.18 5.14
CA LEU A 283 16.58 -9.19 5.42
C LEU A 283 16.80 -10.11 6.62
N ARG A 284 17.10 -11.37 6.32
CA ARG A 284 17.23 -12.46 7.27
C ARG A 284 18.37 -12.18 8.23
N ARG A 285 18.22 -12.58 9.49
CA ARG A 285 19.26 -12.47 10.53
C ARG A 285 19.40 -13.75 11.33
N GLY A 286 19.76 -14.84 10.65
CA GLY A 286 20.04 -16.11 11.31
C GLY A 286 21.39 -16.08 12.05
N ASP A 287 21.56 -16.97 13.03
CA ASP A 287 22.81 -17.12 13.77
C ASP A 287 23.97 -17.67 12.91
N ASP A 288 23.63 -18.39 11.84
CA ASP A 288 24.59 -19.00 10.91
C ASP A 288 24.70 -18.13 9.63
N PRO A 289 25.81 -17.39 9.45
CA PRO A 289 26.04 -16.60 8.23
C PRO A 289 26.27 -17.48 6.99
N ASP A 290 26.67 -18.74 7.17
CA ASP A 290 26.90 -19.69 6.08
C ASP A 290 25.61 -20.40 5.63
N ASP A 291 24.47 -20.15 6.30
CA ASP A 291 23.16 -20.66 5.88
C ASP A 291 22.84 -20.13 4.45
N PRO A 292 22.57 -21.01 3.47
CA PRO A 292 22.24 -20.59 2.11
C PRO A 292 21.06 -19.60 2.04
N ARG A 293 20.13 -19.68 3.01
CA ARG A 293 19.01 -18.75 3.12
C ARG A 293 19.45 -17.34 3.51
N GLN A 294 20.45 -17.25 4.39
CA GLN A 294 21.05 -15.97 4.76
C GLN A 294 21.69 -15.30 3.55
N GLN A 295 22.51 -16.04 2.81
CA GLN A 295 23.17 -15.53 1.59
C GLN A 295 22.17 -15.13 0.51
N THR A 296 21.11 -15.91 0.33
CA THR A 296 20.04 -15.60 -0.63
C THR A 296 19.29 -14.33 -0.23
N SER A 297 18.98 -14.17 1.05
CA SER A 297 18.35 -12.96 1.58
C SER A 297 19.21 -11.71 1.42
N GLU A 298 20.51 -11.80 1.72
CA GLU A 298 21.46 -10.69 1.53
C GLU A 298 21.60 -10.30 0.06
N ALA A 299 21.66 -11.29 -0.84
CA ALA A 299 21.68 -11.03 -2.28
C ALA A 299 20.40 -10.35 -2.78
N ALA A 300 19.24 -10.73 -2.22
CA ALA A 300 17.96 -10.09 -2.53
C ALA A 300 17.89 -8.65 -2.00
N GLU A 301 18.34 -8.39 -0.76
CA GLU A 301 18.43 -7.05 -0.19
C GLU A 301 19.38 -6.16 -1.02
N GLN A 302 20.51 -6.70 -1.48
CA GLN A 302 21.42 -5.98 -2.37
C GLN A 302 20.74 -5.67 -3.73
N ARG A 303 19.96 -6.61 -4.28
CA ARG A 303 19.18 -6.39 -5.50
C ARG A 303 18.16 -5.27 -5.31
N LEU A 304 17.41 -5.29 -4.21
CA LEU A 304 16.46 -4.24 -3.85
C LEU A 304 17.16 -2.86 -3.74
N ARG A 305 18.33 -2.79 -3.09
CA ARG A 305 19.13 -1.55 -3.00
C ARG A 305 19.55 -1.03 -4.37
N MET A 306 19.98 -1.92 -5.28
CA MET A 306 20.37 -1.52 -6.64
C MET A 306 19.19 -0.91 -7.42
N HIS A 307 17.98 -1.48 -7.29
CA HIS A 307 16.79 -0.96 -7.98
C HIS A 307 16.20 0.29 -7.31
N ALA A 308 16.36 0.46 -5.99
CA ALA A 308 15.82 1.58 -5.22
C ALA A 308 16.76 2.80 -5.10
N GLN A 309 17.99 2.69 -5.59
CA GLN A 309 18.98 3.78 -5.52
C GLN A 309 18.42 5.08 -6.16
N GLY A 310 18.33 6.14 -5.35
CA GLY A 310 17.85 7.45 -5.78
C GLY A 310 16.36 7.53 -6.13
N ALA A 311 15.55 6.55 -5.72
CA ALA A 311 14.11 6.57 -5.99
C ALA A 311 13.41 7.74 -5.28
N GLU A 312 12.41 8.35 -5.93
CA GLU A 312 11.57 9.36 -5.29
C GLU A 312 10.72 8.75 -4.18
N VAL A 313 10.14 7.58 -4.42
CA VAL A 313 9.31 6.88 -3.44
C VAL A 313 9.66 5.40 -3.37
N LEU A 314 9.85 4.90 -2.15
CA LEU A 314 9.87 3.47 -1.82
C LEU A 314 8.63 3.14 -0.98
N TYR A 315 7.83 2.18 -1.44
CA TYR A 315 6.92 1.43 -0.57
C TYR A 315 7.60 0.12 -0.18
N ARG A 316 7.86 -0.07 1.12
CA ARG A 316 8.46 -1.30 1.66
C ARG A 316 7.60 -1.86 2.80
N ASP A 317 7.49 -3.18 2.94
CA ASP A 317 6.96 -3.71 4.20
C ASP A 317 7.86 -3.34 5.39
N GLY A 318 7.27 -3.28 6.58
CA GLY A 318 8.01 -3.12 7.84
C GLY A 318 7.16 -3.63 8.97
N GLN A 319 6.81 -4.91 8.87
CA GLN A 319 5.81 -5.52 9.73
C GLN A 319 6.25 -5.54 11.21
N TYR A 320 7.56 -5.62 11.44
CA TYR A 320 8.16 -5.82 12.75
C TYR A 320 9.10 -4.69 13.17
N LEU A 321 9.21 -4.46 14.47
CA LEU A 321 10.41 -3.86 15.06
C LEU A 321 11.48 -4.95 15.23
N ARG A 322 12.76 -4.58 15.25
CA ARG A 322 13.86 -5.56 15.44
C ARG A 322 13.64 -6.44 16.66
N ALA A 323 13.31 -5.84 17.80
CA ALA A 323 13.10 -6.58 19.04
C ALA A 323 11.94 -7.60 18.96
N GLU A 324 10.97 -7.36 18.07
CA GLU A 324 9.85 -8.29 17.83
C GLU A 324 10.28 -9.41 16.87
N TYR A 325 11.05 -9.07 15.84
CA TYR A 325 11.63 -10.04 14.92
C TYR A 325 12.56 -11.02 15.64
N ASP A 326 13.41 -10.53 16.54
CA ASP A 326 14.35 -11.35 17.34
C ASP A 326 13.64 -12.14 18.46
N GLY A 327 12.33 -11.97 18.63
CA GLY A 327 11.54 -12.64 19.67
C GLY A 327 11.81 -12.14 21.09
N MET A 328 12.40 -10.96 21.25
CA MET A 328 12.60 -10.31 22.56
C MET A 328 11.32 -9.63 23.07
N LYS A 329 10.43 -9.22 22.16
CA LYS A 329 9.16 -8.54 22.45
C LYS A 329 8.02 -9.18 21.64
N GLY A 330 6.82 -9.23 22.20
CA GLY A 330 5.60 -9.55 21.44
C GLY A 330 5.03 -8.33 20.71
N ILE A 331 4.09 -8.57 19.80
CA ILE A 331 3.32 -7.53 19.10
C ILE A 331 1.94 -7.43 19.72
N GLY A 332 1.52 -6.23 20.14
CA GLY A 332 0.29 -6.05 20.90
C GLY A 332 0.29 -6.87 22.19
N THR A 333 -0.69 -7.76 22.35
CA THR A 333 -0.81 -8.67 23.50
C THR A 333 -0.26 -10.07 23.23
N SER A 334 0.36 -10.28 22.06
CA SER A 334 0.89 -11.57 21.65
C SER A 334 2.12 -11.96 22.46
N ALA A 335 2.38 -13.27 22.58
CA ALA A 335 3.62 -13.76 23.14
C ALA A 335 4.82 -13.35 22.27
N ALA A 336 6.00 -13.18 22.90
CA ALA A 336 7.24 -12.96 22.19
C ALA A 336 7.68 -14.25 21.48
N VAL A 337 7.76 -14.21 20.15
CA VAL A 337 8.13 -15.34 19.29
C VAL A 337 8.99 -14.79 18.16
N PRO A 338 10.18 -15.38 17.89
CA PRO A 338 11.01 -14.97 16.76
C PRO A 338 10.26 -15.06 15.43
N ARG A 339 10.48 -14.07 14.56
CA ARG A 339 9.87 -13.97 13.22
C ARG A 339 10.84 -14.23 12.08
N LEU A 340 12.01 -14.80 12.40
CA LEU A 340 12.96 -15.32 11.42
C LEU A 340 12.27 -16.30 10.46
N ASP A 341 12.55 -16.15 9.17
CA ASP A 341 11.97 -16.92 8.06
C ASP A 341 10.47 -16.69 7.82
N TRP A 342 9.85 -15.67 8.43
CA TRP A 342 8.45 -15.29 8.14
C TRP A 342 8.34 -14.38 6.91
N GLY A 343 9.46 -13.86 6.39
CA GLY A 343 9.48 -13.14 5.12
C GLY A 343 9.12 -11.66 5.17
N HIS A 344 9.26 -11.03 6.34
CA HIS A 344 8.94 -9.60 6.52
C HIS A 344 10.09 -8.77 7.10
N SER A 345 10.10 -7.48 6.76
CA SER A 345 11.15 -6.53 7.14
C SER A 345 10.98 -6.00 8.56
N CYS A 346 12.10 -5.59 9.16
CA CYS A 346 12.10 -4.72 10.33
C CYS A 346 12.08 -3.24 9.91
N ILE A 347 11.32 -2.40 10.59
CA ILE A 347 11.25 -0.94 10.36
C ILE A 347 12.65 -0.33 10.33
N GLU A 348 13.53 -0.76 11.24
CA GLU A 348 14.90 -0.26 11.34
C GLU A 348 15.77 -0.62 10.12
N ASP A 349 15.52 -1.77 9.46
CA ASP A 349 16.19 -2.12 8.20
C ASP A 349 15.75 -1.20 7.06
N VAL A 350 14.45 -0.88 7.02
CA VAL A 350 13.87 0.00 6.02
C VAL A 350 14.41 1.42 6.17
N GLU A 351 14.48 1.96 7.39
CA GLU A 351 15.08 3.27 7.66
C GLU A 351 16.56 3.30 7.22
N ALA A 352 17.34 2.29 7.62
CA ALA A 352 18.76 2.21 7.25
C ALA A 352 18.97 2.10 5.73
N MET A 353 18.12 1.34 5.04
CA MET A 353 18.15 1.23 3.59
C MET A 353 17.77 2.56 2.91
N ALA A 354 16.72 3.23 3.37
CA ALA A 354 16.27 4.51 2.81
C ALA A 354 17.37 5.57 2.82
N VAL A 355 18.12 5.65 3.93
CA VAL A 355 19.29 6.52 4.05
C VAL A 355 20.40 6.09 3.08
N ALA A 356 20.76 4.81 3.07
CA ALA A 356 21.86 4.30 2.25
C ALA A 356 21.62 4.46 0.74
N CYS A 357 20.37 4.32 0.30
CA CYS A 357 19.98 4.43 -1.10
C CYS A 357 19.63 5.87 -1.52
N GLY A 358 19.64 6.84 -0.60
CA GLY A 358 19.27 8.23 -0.89
C GLY A 358 17.83 8.36 -1.38
N ILE A 359 16.91 7.60 -0.78
CA ILE A 359 15.49 7.58 -1.16
C ILE A 359 14.83 8.84 -0.61
N ARG A 360 14.04 9.53 -1.41
CA ARG A 360 13.47 10.81 -0.96
C ARG A 360 12.34 10.62 0.05
N HIS A 361 11.39 9.74 -0.26
CA HIS A 361 10.25 9.40 0.60
C HIS A 361 10.09 7.88 0.71
N THR A 362 9.97 7.35 1.92
CA THR A 362 9.74 5.94 2.18
C THR A 362 8.46 5.75 2.98
N TYR A 363 7.57 4.90 2.48
CA TYR A 363 6.32 4.54 3.13
C TYR A 363 6.35 3.08 3.53
N ILE A 364 6.24 2.83 4.83
CA ILE A 364 6.32 1.51 5.43
C ILE A 364 4.92 0.94 5.60
N GLY A 365 4.62 -0.16 4.90
CA GLY A 365 3.31 -0.82 4.94
C GLY A 365 3.37 -2.27 5.41
N HIS A 366 2.37 -3.03 4.97
CA HIS A 366 2.15 -4.42 5.38
C HIS A 366 2.08 -4.57 6.91
N HIS A 367 1.34 -3.67 7.57
CA HIS A 367 1.31 -3.59 9.03
C HIS A 367 0.90 -4.91 9.67
N ASP A 368 1.52 -5.32 10.78
CA ASP A 368 1.12 -6.56 11.45
C ASP A 368 -0.35 -6.47 11.93
N PRO A 369 -1.17 -7.50 11.67
CA PRO A 369 -2.59 -7.50 12.04
C PRO A 369 -2.84 -7.40 13.55
N ASN A 370 -1.86 -7.79 14.38
CA ASN A 370 -1.97 -7.74 15.83
C ASN A 370 -1.42 -6.45 16.43
N ARG A 371 -0.84 -5.55 15.62
CA ARG A 371 -0.35 -4.26 16.10
C ARG A 371 -1.51 -3.25 16.17
N PRO A 372 -1.91 -2.79 17.37
CA PRO A 372 -2.99 -1.82 17.49
C PRO A 372 -2.60 -0.47 16.86
N TRP A 373 -3.59 0.30 16.43
CA TRP A 373 -3.41 1.65 15.89
C TRP A 373 -2.70 2.59 16.85
N THR A 374 -2.90 2.43 18.17
CA THR A 374 -2.18 3.22 19.17
C THR A 374 -0.67 3.01 19.10
N GLU A 375 -0.21 1.77 18.89
CA GLU A 375 1.21 1.46 18.73
C GLU A 375 1.72 1.90 17.35
N ARG A 376 0.92 1.75 16.29
CA ARG A 376 1.26 2.29 14.95
C ARG A 376 1.44 3.82 15.00
N ASN A 377 0.56 4.54 15.69
CA ASN A 377 0.68 5.98 15.92
C ASN A 377 1.97 6.34 16.66
N TRP A 378 2.32 5.59 17.70
CA TRP A 378 3.55 5.83 18.44
C TRP A 378 4.80 5.62 17.57
N ILE A 379 4.81 4.58 16.74
CA ILE A 379 5.87 4.32 15.76
C ILE A 379 5.96 5.46 14.75
N ASP A 380 4.85 5.82 14.10
CA ASP A 380 4.83 6.86 13.05
C ASP A 380 5.24 8.23 13.60
N GLU A 381 4.82 8.58 14.82
CA GLU A 381 5.32 9.77 15.50
C GLU A 381 6.81 9.69 15.84
N GLY A 382 7.35 8.50 16.08
CA GLY A 382 8.78 8.25 16.22
C GLY A 382 9.54 8.52 14.93
N LEU A 383 9.05 7.98 13.81
CA LEU A 383 9.60 8.21 12.47
C LEU A 383 9.57 9.70 12.12
N ASP A 384 8.44 10.37 12.34
CA ASP A 384 8.29 11.82 12.13
C ASP A 384 9.32 12.64 12.93
N ARG A 385 9.59 12.26 14.20
CA ARG A 385 10.61 12.92 15.02
C ARG A 385 12.02 12.66 14.50
N ASN A 386 12.31 11.47 13.98
CA ASN A 386 13.61 11.10 13.43
C ASN A 386 13.91 11.80 12.09
N ASN A 387 12.88 12.00 11.25
CA ASN A 387 13.01 12.70 9.96
C ASN A 387 13.55 14.13 10.11
N GLY A 388 13.08 14.86 11.13
CA GLY A 388 13.42 16.28 11.32
C GLY A 388 13.08 17.13 10.09
N SER A 389 14.04 17.87 9.54
CA SER A 389 13.89 18.71 8.33
C SER A 389 14.71 18.22 7.13
N ARG A 390 15.30 17.03 7.20
CA ARG A 390 16.25 16.51 6.20
C ARG A 390 15.68 15.27 5.51
N GLU A 391 16.15 15.01 4.29
CA GLU A 391 15.89 13.75 3.59
C GLU A 391 16.84 12.65 4.11
N PRO A 392 16.43 11.37 4.10
CA PRO A 392 15.13 10.83 3.63
C PRO A 392 13.96 11.13 4.59
N GLN A 393 12.72 11.12 4.07
CA GLN A 393 11.50 11.18 4.87
C GLN A 393 10.88 9.78 4.97
N VAL A 394 10.76 9.21 6.16
CA VAL A 394 10.19 7.88 6.39
C VAL A 394 8.90 7.99 7.21
N ALA A 395 7.84 7.33 6.76
CA ALA A 395 6.56 7.29 7.47
C ALA A 395 5.89 5.93 7.30
N LEU A 396 4.95 5.61 8.18
CA LEU A 396 4.04 4.48 7.96
C LEU A 396 3.04 4.82 6.85
N SER A 397 2.79 3.87 5.95
CA SER A 397 1.74 4.01 4.94
C SER A 397 0.36 3.94 5.60
N GLN A 398 -0.51 4.87 5.22
CA GLN A 398 -1.89 5.01 5.67
C GLN A 398 -2.84 4.54 4.58
N ALA A 399 -4.03 4.09 4.98
CA ALA A 399 -5.06 3.74 4.03
C ALA A 399 -5.56 4.99 3.30
N GLU A 400 -5.90 4.81 2.02
CA GLU A 400 -6.38 5.87 1.13
C GLU A 400 -5.38 7.02 0.93
N MET A 401 -4.13 6.85 1.34
CA MET A 401 -3.06 7.80 1.05
C MET A 401 -2.90 7.99 -0.46
N VAL A 402 -2.72 9.24 -0.89
CA VAL A 402 -2.39 9.62 -2.26
C VAL A 402 -1.06 10.35 -2.26
N ILE A 403 -0.18 9.98 -3.20
CA ILE A 403 1.10 10.65 -3.48
C ILE A 403 1.11 11.03 -4.95
N ASP A 404 1.39 12.30 -5.25
CA ASP A 404 1.65 12.78 -6.60
C ASP A 404 3.16 13.06 -6.76
N LEU A 405 3.77 12.56 -7.85
CA LEU A 405 5.21 12.68 -8.16
C LEU A 405 5.56 13.70 -9.24
#